data_AF-A0A6V7JT07-F1
#
_entry.id   AF-A0A6V7JT07-F1
#
_cell.length_a   1.000
_cell.length_b   1.000
_cell.length_c   1.000
_cell.angle_alpha   90.00
_cell.angle_beta   90.00
_cell.angle_gamma   90.00
#
_symmetry.space_group_name_H-M   'P 1'
#
loop_
_entity.id
_entity.type
_entity.pdbx_description
1 polymer ?
#
loop_
_entity_poly.entity_id
_entity_poly.type
_entity_poly.pdbx_seq_one_letter_code
_entity_poly.pdbx_strand_id
1 'polypeptide(L)'
;MSDRPIPPLRIVLGKPFEVIQSSRFCIANILKSFNSAFDIIQKLGIDIECPEEAEKQKFEAEMVKKRIRPRNFQYSLKMDFSIVENMCRMIESIEEGETIALVEYCLLTQLNVGIFWLLAHAFESVEMDFNDEIGSVIYLKNLRHKEKLTELLKNIHERMMIAAQINKVVVSIFRIADLC
;
A
#
# COMPACT_ATOMS: atom_id res chain seq x y z
N MET A 1 8.59 -1.46 -17.05
CA MET A 1 9.31 -0.41 -16.29
C MET A 1 10.65 -0.92 -15.72
N SER A 2 11.11 -2.14 -16.05
CA SER A 2 12.15 -2.86 -15.27
C SER A 2 13.57 -2.29 -15.35
N ASP A 3 13.89 -1.41 -16.30
CA ASP A 3 15.29 -1.03 -16.55
C ASP A 3 15.67 0.35 -16.00
N ARG A 4 14.72 1.08 -15.38
CA ARG A 4 15.07 2.35 -14.71
C ARG A 4 15.74 2.05 -13.36
N PRO A 5 16.90 2.67 -13.07
CA PRO A 5 17.52 2.52 -11.77
C PRO A 5 16.61 3.10 -10.68
N ILE A 6 16.44 2.33 -9.60
CA ILE A 6 15.72 2.79 -8.40
C ILE A 6 16.45 4.02 -7.85
N PRO A 7 15.79 5.20 -7.72
CA PRO A 7 16.42 6.37 -7.14
C PRO A 7 16.78 6.12 -5.68
N PRO A 8 17.73 6.87 -5.11
CA PRO A 8 18.06 6.72 -3.69
C PRO A 8 16.86 7.05 -2.82
N LEU A 9 16.63 6.25 -1.76
CA LEU A 9 15.58 6.50 -0.78
C LEU A 9 15.78 7.90 -0.15
N ARG A 10 14.74 8.72 -0.20
CA ARG A 10 14.66 10.06 0.41
C ARG A 10 13.51 10.08 1.39
N ILE A 11 13.81 9.68 2.62
CA ILE A 11 12.83 9.57 3.69
C ILE A 11 12.51 10.95 4.25
N VAL A 12 11.25 11.34 4.15
CA VAL A 12 10.72 12.59 4.71
C VAL A 12 9.86 12.24 5.90
N LEU A 13 10.10 12.92 7.02
CA LEU A 13 9.34 12.78 8.24
C LEU A 13 8.30 13.91 8.34
N GLY A 14 7.11 13.57 8.83
CA GLY A 14 6.02 14.50 9.07
C GLY A 14 5.36 14.28 10.42
N LYS A 15 4.31 15.06 10.67
CA LYS A 15 3.42 14.87 11.81
C LYS A 15 2.46 13.70 11.56
N PRO A 16 1.97 13.03 12.61
CA PRO A 16 0.97 11.98 12.48
C PRO A 16 -0.28 12.40 11.69
N PHE A 17 -0.89 11.42 11.00
CA PHE A 17 -1.92 11.59 9.95
C PHE A 17 -3.25 12.13 10.46
N GLU A 18 -3.55 12.01 11.76
CA GLU A 18 -4.72 12.64 12.40
C GLU A 18 -4.80 14.17 12.13
N VAL A 19 -3.69 14.78 11.68
CA VAL A 19 -3.57 16.20 11.37
C VAL A 19 -3.48 16.48 9.84
N ILE A 20 -3.40 15.46 8.98
CA ILE A 20 -3.19 15.61 7.54
C ILE A 20 -4.52 15.75 6.79
N GLN A 21 -4.92 17.01 6.54
CA GLN A 21 -6.15 17.38 5.85
C GLN A 21 -6.00 17.59 4.33
N SER A 22 -4.82 17.26 3.77
CA SER A 22 -4.54 17.48 2.35
C SER A 22 -3.44 16.56 1.85
N SER A 23 -3.58 16.09 0.61
CA SER A 23 -2.57 15.35 -0.14
C SER A 23 -2.46 15.99 -1.52
N ARG A 24 -1.24 16.07 -2.08
CA ARG A 24 -1.05 16.48 -3.48
C ARG A 24 -1.33 15.34 -4.47
N PHE A 25 -1.52 14.12 -3.98
CA PHE A 25 -1.74 12.89 -4.75
C PHE A 25 -3.21 12.49 -4.83
N CYS A 26 -4.05 13.23 -4.10
CA CYS A 26 -5.48 13.08 -4.11
C CYS A 26 -6.07 14.47 -4.24
N ILE A 27 -7.14 14.63 -5.02
CA ILE A 27 -7.87 15.90 -5.04
C ILE A 27 -8.27 16.20 -3.60
N ALA A 28 -7.93 17.39 -3.08
CA ALA A 28 -8.11 17.72 -1.67
C ALA A 28 -9.53 17.41 -1.16
N ASN A 29 -10.53 17.58 -2.03
CA ASN A 29 -11.92 17.27 -1.75
C ASN A 29 -12.19 15.77 -1.58
N ILE A 30 -11.51 14.89 -2.33
CA ILE A 30 -11.67 13.43 -2.21
C ILE A 30 -11.07 12.97 -0.88
N LEU A 31 -9.83 13.33 -0.55
CA LEU A 31 -9.22 12.96 0.73
C LEU A 31 -10.04 13.50 1.91
N LYS A 32 -10.50 14.76 1.81
CA LYS A 32 -11.35 15.37 2.85
C LYS A 32 -12.70 14.66 2.97
N SER A 33 -13.33 14.28 1.86
CA SER A 33 -14.60 13.54 1.88
C SER A 33 -14.41 12.15 2.46
N PHE A 34 -13.32 11.48 2.10
CA PHE A 34 -12.93 10.18 2.63
C PHE A 34 -12.74 10.28 4.15
N ASN A 35 -11.88 11.18 4.64
CA ASN A 35 -11.68 11.42 6.07
C ASN A 35 -13.00 11.78 6.78
N SER A 36 -13.86 12.59 6.16
CA SER A 36 -15.15 12.98 6.75
C SER A 36 -16.13 11.81 6.88
N ALA A 37 -16.19 10.93 5.87
CA ALA A 37 -17.01 9.72 5.92
C ALA A 37 -16.55 8.82 7.08
N PHE A 38 -15.24 8.66 7.27
CA PHE A 38 -14.69 7.88 8.38
C PHE A 38 -14.92 8.52 9.75
N ASP A 39 -14.77 9.84 9.88
CA ASP A 39 -15.11 10.55 11.12
C ASP A 39 -16.57 10.30 11.53
N ILE A 40 -17.48 10.23 10.56
CA ILE A 40 -18.90 9.92 10.79
C ILE A 40 -19.05 8.47 11.24
N ILE A 41 -18.44 7.51 10.53
CA ILE A 41 -18.48 6.08 10.88
C ILE A 41 -18.00 5.85 12.32
N GLN A 42 -16.86 6.46 12.69
CA GLN A 42 -16.29 6.35 14.04
C GLN A 42 -17.19 6.98 15.10
N LYS A 43 -17.73 8.18 14.84
CA LYS A 43 -18.66 8.86 15.77
C LYS A 43 -19.95 8.08 15.99
N LEU A 44 -20.44 7.41 14.95
CA LEU A 44 -21.65 6.61 15.01
C LEU A 44 -21.42 5.18 15.51
N GLY A 45 -20.15 4.78 15.69
CA GLY A 45 -19.80 3.41 16.11
C GLY A 45 -20.27 2.35 15.10
N ILE A 46 -20.35 2.71 13.82
CA ILE A 46 -20.76 1.79 12.76
C ILE A 46 -19.55 0.94 12.38
N ASP A 47 -19.73 -0.38 12.38
CA ASP A 47 -18.77 -1.29 11.80
C ASP A 47 -19.11 -1.45 10.31
N ILE A 48 -18.25 -0.93 9.43
CA ILE A 48 -18.40 -1.09 7.99
C ILE A 48 -17.36 -2.09 7.52
N GLU A 49 -17.82 -3.30 7.21
CA GLU A 49 -17.07 -4.25 6.41
C GLU A 49 -17.25 -3.90 4.94
N CYS A 50 -16.20 -3.37 4.33
CA CYS A 50 -16.15 -3.17 2.89
C CYS A 50 -14.80 -3.70 2.40
N PRO A 51 -14.78 -4.52 1.34
CA PRO A 51 -15.89 -5.34 0.85
C PRO A 51 -16.34 -6.40 1.87
N GLU A 52 -17.51 -6.99 1.64
CA GLU A 52 -18.07 -8.05 2.50
C GLU A 52 -17.12 -9.25 2.57
N GLU A 53 -16.99 -9.85 3.76
CA GLU A 53 -16.08 -10.96 4.00
C GLU A 53 -16.37 -12.18 3.11
N ALA A 54 -17.65 -12.45 2.80
CA ALA A 54 -18.04 -13.54 1.92
C ALA A 54 -17.51 -13.35 0.48
N GLU A 55 -17.58 -12.12 -0.05
CA GLU A 55 -17.04 -11.82 -1.37
C GLU A 55 -15.50 -11.85 -1.35
N LYS A 56 -14.86 -11.36 -0.28
CA LYS A 56 -13.39 -11.49 -0.10
C LYS A 56 -12.95 -12.94 -0.21
N GLN A 57 -13.58 -13.86 0.53
CA GLN A 57 -13.23 -15.28 0.51
C GLN A 57 -13.44 -15.91 -0.87
N LYS A 58 -14.51 -15.54 -1.56
CA LYS A 58 -14.79 -16.01 -2.92
C LYS A 58 -13.73 -15.53 -3.91
N PHE A 59 -13.37 -14.25 -3.84
CA PHE A 59 -12.29 -13.68 -4.64
C PHE A 59 -10.95 -14.37 -4.36
N GLU A 60 -10.60 -14.57 -3.10
CA GLU A 60 -9.35 -15.25 -2.71
C GLU A 60 -9.29 -16.67 -3.27
N ALA A 61 -10.37 -17.43 -3.15
CA ALA A 61 -10.46 -18.79 -3.68
C ALA A 61 -10.28 -18.82 -5.22
N GLU A 62 -10.78 -17.82 -5.93
CA GLU A 62 -10.55 -17.69 -7.38
C GLU A 62 -9.10 -17.33 -7.72
N MET A 63 -8.47 -16.43 -6.97
CA MET A 63 -7.07 -16.05 -7.19
C MET A 63 -6.14 -17.22 -6.94
N VAL A 64 -6.38 -18.01 -5.90
CA VAL A 64 -5.59 -19.22 -5.59
C VAL A 64 -5.67 -20.22 -6.75
N LYS A 65 -6.86 -20.43 -7.34
CA LYS A 65 -7.01 -21.29 -8.54
C LYS A 65 -6.17 -20.79 -9.72
N LYS A 66 -6.03 -19.47 -9.87
CA LYS A 66 -5.19 -18.81 -10.88
C LYS A 66 -3.71 -18.74 -10.50
N ARG A 67 -3.30 -19.33 -9.36
CA ARG A 67 -1.94 -19.24 -8.80
C ARG A 67 -1.49 -17.80 -8.53
N ILE A 68 -2.45 -16.93 -8.22
CA ILE A 68 -2.22 -15.55 -7.80
C ILE A 68 -2.41 -15.50 -6.28
N ARG A 69 -1.49 -14.84 -5.58
CA ARG A 69 -1.59 -14.70 -4.12
C ARG A 69 -2.32 -13.40 -3.75
N PRO A 70 -3.57 -13.46 -3.26
CA PRO A 70 -4.29 -12.28 -2.82
C PRO A 70 -3.74 -11.77 -1.48
N ARG A 71 -3.72 -10.44 -1.35
CA ARG A 71 -3.29 -9.72 -0.16
C ARG A 71 -4.23 -8.55 0.06
N ASN A 72 -5.10 -8.70 1.07
CA ASN A 72 -6.06 -7.68 1.45
C ASN A 72 -5.40 -6.66 2.36
N PHE A 73 -5.57 -5.39 2.02
CA PHE A 73 -5.17 -4.27 2.85
C PHE A 73 -6.41 -3.66 3.44
N GLN A 74 -6.71 -3.99 4.70
CA GLN A 74 -7.80 -3.31 5.37
C GLN A 74 -7.37 -1.86 5.64
N TYR A 75 -8.10 -0.92 5.06
CA TYR A 75 -7.89 0.49 5.35
C TYR A 75 -8.34 0.76 6.79
N SER A 76 -7.43 1.24 7.64
CA SER A 76 -7.76 1.66 9.00
C SER A 76 -7.40 3.14 9.24
N LEU A 77 -8.22 3.83 10.04
CA LEU A 77 -8.06 5.24 10.41
C LEU A 77 -6.78 5.51 11.22
N LYS A 78 -6.35 4.51 11.99
CA LYS A 78 -5.09 4.59 12.72
C LYS A 78 -4.01 4.33 11.69
N MET A 79 -3.03 5.23 11.64
CA MET A 79 -1.91 5.07 10.73
C MET A 79 -1.20 3.77 11.08
N ASP A 80 -1.49 2.74 10.29
CA ASP A 80 -0.98 1.44 10.57
C ASP A 80 0.39 1.35 9.93
N PHE A 81 1.42 1.58 10.75
CA PHE A 81 2.81 1.33 10.36
C PHE A 81 2.99 -0.13 9.91
N SER A 82 2.03 -1.02 10.20
CA SER A 82 2.02 -2.36 9.67
C SER A 82 1.95 -2.42 8.15
N ILE A 83 1.61 -1.36 7.39
CA ILE A 83 1.57 -1.50 5.92
C ILE A 83 2.93 -1.93 5.35
N VAL A 84 4.05 -1.35 5.82
CA VAL A 84 5.39 -1.75 5.37
C VAL A 84 5.78 -3.10 5.96
N GLU A 85 5.40 -3.38 7.21
CA GLU A 85 5.63 -4.69 7.85
C GLU A 85 4.88 -5.83 7.12
N ASN A 86 3.63 -5.59 6.75
CA ASN A 86 2.77 -6.50 5.98
C ASN A 86 3.36 -6.71 4.60
N MET A 87 3.89 -5.66 3.97
CA MET A 87 4.61 -5.78 2.70
C MET A 87 5.90 -6.58 2.86
N CYS A 88 6.69 -6.37 3.92
CA CYS A 88 7.87 -7.20 4.22
C CYS A 88 7.47 -8.67 4.34
N ARG A 89 6.49 -9.00 5.19
CA ARG A 89 6.00 -10.37 5.39
C ARG A 89 5.46 -10.98 4.11
N MET A 90 4.73 -10.20 3.32
CA MET A 90 4.21 -10.62 2.01
C MET A 90 5.36 -10.99 1.07
N ILE A 91 6.33 -10.10 0.87
CA ILE A 91 7.45 -10.33 -0.05
C ILE A 91 8.35 -11.48 0.41
N GLU A 92 8.56 -11.63 1.72
CA GLU A 92 9.30 -12.77 2.27
C GLU A 92 8.57 -14.10 2.02
N SER A 93 7.23 -14.09 1.99
CA SER A 93 6.42 -15.30 1.82
C SER A 93 6.30 -15.81 0.38
N ILE A 94 6.70 -15.02 -0.63
CA ILE A 94 6.53 -15.33 -2.06
C ILE A 94 7.87 -15.57 -2.74
N GLU A 95 7.90 -16.37 -3.80
CA GLU A 95 9.10 -16.65 -4.59
C GLU A 95 9.18 -15.81 -5.87
N GLU A 96 10.37 -15.75 -6.47
CA GLU A 96 10.53 -15.15 -7.79
C GLU A 96 9.68 -15.89 -8.84
N GLY A 97 9.12 -15.12 -9.77
CA GLY A 97 8.14 -15.59 -10.74
C GLY A 97 6.70 -15.63 -10.23
N GLU A 98 6.43 -15.49 -8.93
CA GLU A 98 5.05 -15.46 -8.43
C GLU A 98 4.35 -14.12 -8.71
N THR A 99 3.02 -14.18 -8.82
CA THR A 99 2.13 -13.03 -9.02
C THR A 99 1.30 -12.79 -7.77
N ILE A 100 1.16 -11.52 -7.39
CA ILE A 100 0.35 -11.10 -6.25
C ILE A 100 -0.78 -10.17 -6.67
N ALA A 101 -1.91 -10.23 -5.97
CA ALA A 101 -3.02 -9.31 -6.11
C ALA A 101 -3.15 -8.49 -4.83
N LEU A 102 -2.93 -7.18 -4.92
CA LEU A 102 -3.19 -6.25 -3.84
C LEU A 102 -4.65 -5.82 -3.91
N VAL A 103 -5.42 -6.20 -2.91
CA VAL A 103 -6.84 -5.87 -2.76
C VAL A 103 -6.95 -4.70 -1.80
N GLU A 104 -7.72 -3.68 -2.17
CA GLU A 104 -7.95 -2.46 -1.36
C GLU A 104 -6.69 -1.62 -1.07
N TYR A 105 -5.62 -1.83 -1.83
CA TYR A 105 -4.40 -1.03 -1.64
C TYR A 105 -4.62 0.43 -2.02
N CYS A 106 -4.54 1.31 -1.02
CA CYS A 106 -4.92 2.71 -1.14
C CYS A 106 -3.74 3.58 -1.63
N LEU A 107 -3.88 4.24 -2.79
CA LEU A 107 -2.83 5.10 -3.40
C LEU A 107 -2.96 6.60 -3.05
N LEU A 108 -3.57 6.94 -1.90
CA LEU A 108 -3.91 8.34 -1.56
C LEU A 108 -2.76 9.14 -0.92
N THR A 109 -1.74 8.46 -0.39
CA THR A 109 -0.60 9.10 0.31
C THR A 109 0.69 8.95 -0.49
N GLN A 110 1.61 9.90 -0.32
CA GLN A 110 2.93 9.83 -0.96
C GLN A 110 3.72 8.59 -0.55
N LEU A 111 3.58 8.15 0.70
CA LEU A 111 4.19 6.93 1.19
C LEU A 111 3.67 5.71 0.42
N ASN A 112 2.35 5.55 0.31
CA ASN A 112 1.75 4.41 -0.38
C ASN A 112 2.10 4.41 -1.87
N VAL A 113 2.09 5.58 -2.53
CA VAL A 113 2.53 5.71 -3.92
C VAL A 113 4.01 5.33 -4.06
N GLY A 114 4.87 5.76 -3.12
CA GLY A 114 6.29 5.41 -3.13
C GLY A 114 6.54 3.90 -2.93
N ILE A 115 5.85 3.27 -1.99
CA ILE A 115 5.92 1.82 -1.76
C ILE A 115 5.43 1.08 -2.99
N PHE A 116 4.29 1.48 -3.55
CA PHE A 116 3.77 0.91 -4.78
C PHE A 116 4.75 1.03 -5.94
N TRP A 117 5.44 2.16 -6.08
CA TRP A 117 6.46 2.34 -7.10
C TRP A 117 7.62 1.34 -6.95
N LEU A 118 8.05 1.03 -5.71
CA LEU A 118 9.04 -0.02 -5.46
C LEU A 118 8.54 -1.39 -5.89
N LEU A 119 7.30 -1.72 -5.52
CA LEU A 119 6.65 -2.96 -5.93
C LEU A 119 6.59 -3.05 -7.46
N ALA A 120 6.09 -2.02 -8.14
CA ALA A 120 5.99 -1.99 -9.60
C ALA A 120 7.35 -2.18 -10.31
N HIS A 121 8.47 -1.78 -9.69
CA HIS A 121 9.81 -1.98 -10.25
C HIS A 121 10.39 -3.37 -9.96
N ALA A 122 9.93 -4.04 -8.91
CA ALA A 122 10.42 -5.37 -8.55
C ALA A 122 9.71 -6.50 -9.29
N PHE A 123 8.57 -6.21 -9.91
CA PHE A 123 7.75 -7.13 -10.68
C PHE A 123 7.88 -6.84 -12.18
N GLU A 124 7.59 -7.85 -13.01
CA GLU A 124 7.65 -7.73 -14.47
C GLU A 124 6.68 -6.71 -15.02
N SER A 125 5.42 -6.80 -14.58
CA SER A 125 4.35 -5.92 -15.02
C SER A 125 3.33 -5.67 -13.93
N VAL A 126 2.56 -4.61 -14.14
CA VAL A 126 1.50 -4.18 -13.24
C VAL A 126 0.22 -4.04 -14.05
N GLU A 127 -0.85 -4.61 -13.55
CA GLU A 127 -2.20 -4.46 -14.11
C GLU A 127 -3.15 -4.01 -13.00
N MET A 128 -4.15 -3.22 -13.36
CA MET A 128 -5.20 -2.80 -12.46
C MET A 128 -6.53 -3.25 -13.04
N ASP A 129 -7.38 -3.77 -12.17
CA ASP A 129 -8.73 -4.18 -12.51
C ASP A 129 -9.70 -3.64 -11.46
N PHE A 130 -10.97 -3.56 -11.85
CA PHE A 130 -12.05 -3.15 -10.97
C PHE A 130 -13.09 -4.26 -10.92
N ASN A 131 -13.38 -4.71 -9.71
CA ASN A 131 -14.44 -5.67 -9.44
C ASN A 131 -15.51 -4.98 -8.60
N ASP A 132 -16.79 -5.10 -8.97
CA ASP A 132 -17.86 -4.36 -8.32
C ASP A 132 -18.06 -4.79 -6.85
N GLU A 133 -17.72 -6.03 -6.52
CA GLU A 133 -17.89 -6.61 -5.18
C GLU A 133 -16.68 -6.36 -4.26
N ILE A 134 -15.47 -6.27 -4.81
CA ILE A 134 -14.19 -6.18 -4.06
C ILE A 134 -13.53 -4.80 -4.19
N GLY A 135 -13.94 -4.01 -5.18
CA GLY A 135 -13.34 -2.74 -5.53
C GLY A 135 -12.09 -2.87 -6.39
N SER A 136 -11.12 -1.99 -6.13
CA SER A 136 -9.87 -1.92 -6.91
C SER A 136 -8.92 -3.06 -6.55
N VAL A 137 -8.41 -3.73 -7.58
CA VAL A 137 -7.41 -4.79 -7.46
C VAL A 137 -6.18 -4.43 -8.30
N ILE A 138 -5.01 -4.52 -7.69
CA ILE A 138 -3.74 -4.31 -8.39
C ILE A 138 -2.96 -5.62 -8.49
N TYR A 139 -2.73 -6.09 -9.70
CA TYR A 139 -1.93 -7.27 -9.99
C TYR A 139 -0.48 -6.88 -10.23
N LEU A 140 0.43 -7.42 -9.43
CA LEU A 140 1.87 -7.32 -9.61
C LEU A 140 2.36 -8.69 -10.12
N LYS A 141 2.72 -8.75 -11.41
CA LYS A 141 3.00 -10.00 -12.10
C LYS A 141 4.48 -10.35 -12.10
N ASN A 142 4.78 -11.61 -11.80
CA ASN A 142 6.12 -12.22 -11.85
C ASN A 142 7.19 -11.41 -11.12
N LEU A 143 7.37 -11.67 -9.82
CA LEU A 143 8.46 -11.06 -9.04
C LEU A 143 9.84 -11.38 -9.65
N ARG A 144 10.71 -10.37 -9.83
CA ARG A 144 12.05 -10.51 -10.45
C ARG A 144 13.21 -10.07 -9.57
N HIS A 145 12.96 -9.22 -8.59
CA HIS A 145 14.00 -8.58 -7.80
C HIS A 145 13.71 -8.72 -6.29
N LYS A 146 13.45 -9.95 -5.83
CA LYS A 146 12.98 -10.23 -4.46
C LYS A 146 13.94 -9.69 -3.40
N GLU A 147 15.22 -10.01 -3.52
CA GLU A 147 16.23 -9.64 -2.53
C GLU A 147 16.36 -8.12 -2.37
N LYS A 148 16.51 -7.41 -3.50
CA LYS A 148 16.63 -5.96 -3.52
C LYS A 148 15.39 -5.27 -2.96
N LEU A 149 14.19 -5.74 -3.33
CA LEU A 149 12.94 -5.22 -2.78
C LEU A 149 12.86 -5.45 -1.27
N THR A 150 13.22 -6.64 -0.81
CA THR A 150 13.23 -7.02 0.61
C THR A 150 14.15 -6.10 1.42
N GLU A 151 15.36 -5.84 0.92
CA GLU A 151 16.31 -4.92 1.56
C GLU A 151 15.75 -3.51 1.68
N LEU A 152 15.18 -2.97 0.59
CA LEU A 152 14.60 -1.63 0.58
C LEU A 152 13.42 -1.51 1.57
N LEU A 153 12.52 -2.50 1.60
CA LEU A 153 11.38 -2.50 2.52
C LEU A 153 11.86 -2.60 3.98
N LYS A 154 12.87 -3.42 4.29
CA LYS A 154 13.47 -3.50 5.62
C LYS A 154 14.09 -2.18 6.06
N ASN A 155 14.81 -1.49 5.17
CA ASN A 155 15.37 -0.17 5.45
C ASN A 155 14.27 0.85 5.77
N ILE A 156 13.19 0.87 4.98
CA ILE A 156 12.04 1.75 5.21
C ILE A 156 11.39 1.44 6.56
N HIS A 157 11.17 0.16 6.87
CA HIS A 157 10.58 -0.28 8.13
C HIS A 157 11.41 0.18 9.35
N GLU A 158 12.71 -0.03 9.32
CA GLU A 158 13.62 0.44 10.38
C GLU A 158 13.51 1.96 10.59
N ARG A 159 13.44 2.71 9.49
CA ARG A 159 13.33 4.18 9.52
C ARG A 159 11.97 4.64 10.06
N MET A 160 10.90 3.88 9.83
CA MET A 160 9.60 4.12 10.45
C MET A 160 9.65 3.90 11.96
N MET A 161 10.31 2.84 12.42
CA MET A 161 10.49 2.57 13.85
C MET A 161 11.28 3.69 14.56
N ILE A 162 12.36 4.18 13.93
CA ILE A 162 13.13 5.32 14.46
C ILE A 162 12.28 6.60 14.50
N ALA A 163 11.49 6.88 13.46
CA ALA A 163 10.63 8.05 13.41
C ALA A 163 9.57 8.03 14.54
N ALA A 164 9.00 6.86 14.83
CA ALA A 164 8.01 6.68 15.88
C ALA A 164 8.57 7.05 17.27
N GLN A 165 9.84 6.75 17.55
CA GLN A 165 10.51 7.11 18.81
C GLN A 165 10.57 8.63 19.07
N ILE A 166 10.50 9.44 18.02
CA ILE A 166 10.50 10.91 18.10
C ILE A 166 9.12 11.52 17.78
N ASN A 167 8.05 10.73 17.89
CA ASN A 167 6.67 11.13 17.59
C ASN A 167 6.49 11.73 16.18
N LYS A 168 7.20 11.16 15.21
CA LYS A 168 7.08 11.49 13.78
C LYS A 168 6.70 10.26 12.98
N VAL A 169 6.27 10.50 11.74
CA VAL A 169 5.90 9.44 10.80
C VAL A 169 6.64 9.63 9.48
N VAL A 170 6.93 8.54 8.78
CA VAL A 170 7.42 8.63 7.40
C VAL A 170 6.25 9.02 6.51
N VAL A 171 6.35 10.18 5.86
CA VAL A 171 5.30 10.66 4.93
C VAL A 171 5.66 10.37 3.48
N SER A 172 6.94 10.18 3.17
CA SER A 172 7.40 9.78 1.84
C SER A 172 8.76 9.08 1.88
N ILE A 173 9.01 8.22 0.91
CA ILE A 173 10.30 7.57 0.68
C ILE A 173 11.02 8.03 -0.59
N PHE A 174 10.34 8.81 -1.44
CA PHE A 174 10.87 9.44 -2.65
C PHE A 174 10.32 10.86 -2.79
N ARG A 175 11.02 11.72 -3.53
CA ARG A 175 10.38 12.96 -4.02
C ARG A 175 9.47 12.61 -5.17
N ILE A 176 8.38 13.37 -5.33
CA ILE A 176 7.43 13.20 -6.44
C ILE A 176 8.13 13.26 -7.79
N ALA A 177 9.04 14.22 -7.96
CA ALA A 177 9.78 14.40 -9.19
C ALA A 177 10.66 13.18 -9.55
N ASP A 178 10.97 12.32 -8.58
CA ASP A 178 11.76 11.11 -8.80
C ASP A 178 10.87 9.91 -9.21
N LEU A 179 9.53 10.05 -9.18
CA LEU A 179 8.56 8.98 -9.49
C LEU A 179 7.99 9.06 -10.93
N CYS A 180 8.29 10.12 -11.67
CA CYS A 180 7.84 10.35 -13.05
C CYS A 180 8.84 9.82 -14.09
#